data_AF-A0A0Q9MNA7-F1
#
_entry.id   AF-A0A0Q9MNA7-F1
#
_cell.length_a   1.000
_cell.length_b   1.000
_cell.length_c   1.000
_cell.angle_alpha   90.00
_cell.angle_beta   90.00
_cell.angle_gamma   90.00
#
_symmetry.space_group_name_H-M   'P 1'
#
loop_
_entity.id
_entity.type
_entity.pdbx_description
1 polymer ?
#
loop_
_entity_poly.entity_id
_entity_poly.type
_entity_poly.pdbx_seq_one_letter_code
_entity_poly.pdbx_strand_id
1 'polypeptide(L)'
;MKSPDLLSRSTTDLLGLIGRLQKKGVAVEFVDNPALNTVMPQGEFMLTILAAVAQLERATVEERLAGGIATARRRGCTGASRISPTARSSPRAN
;
A
#
# COMPACT_ATOMS: atom_id res chain seq x y z
N MET A 1 11.54 -4.81 -16.15
CA MET A 1 11.75 -3.70 -15.17
C MET A 1 12.91 -4.06 -14.26
N LYS A 2 13.55 -3.13 -13.54
CA LYS A 2 14.69 -3.46 -12.68
C LYS A 2 14.25 -4.14 -11.37
N SER A 3 13.46 -3.45 -10.55
CA SER A 3 12.96 -3.97 -9.27
C SER A 3 11.49 -3.54 -9.03
N PRO A 4 10.71 -4.29 -8.23
CA PRO A 4 9.33 -3.95 -7.89
C PRO A 4 9.23 -2.64 -7.08
N ASP A 5 10.25 -2.32 -6.28
CA ASP A 5 10.30 -1.11 -5.44
C ASP A 5 10.36 0.19 -6.27
N LEU A 6 10.88 0.12 -7.50
CA LEU A 6 10.87 1.25 -8.43
C LEU A 6 9.53 1.40 -9.16
N LEU A 7 8.72 0.34 -9.19
CA LEU A 7 7.44 0.32 -9.88
C LEU A 7 6.29 0.80 -8.99
N SER A 8 6.36 0.57 -7.67
CA SER A 8 5.32 1.00 -6.74
C SER A 8 5.84 1.24 -5.32
N ARG A 9 5.13 2.10 -4.58
CA ARG A 9 5.40 2.41 -3.17
C ARG A 9 4.66 1.49 -2.19
N SER A 10 3.82 0.58 -2.67
CA SER A 10 3.12 -0.37 -1.81
C SER A 10 2.84 -1.68 -2.53
N THR A 11 2.86 -2.78 -1.80
CA THR A 11 2.56 -4.13 -2.32
C THR A 11 1.16 -4.19 -2.95
N THR A 12 0.17 -3.52 -2.35
CA THR A 12 -1.20 -3.47 -2.88
C THR A 12 -1.24 -2.79 -4.25
N ASP A 13 -0.56 -1.64 -4.41
CA ASP A 13 -0.55 -0.91 -5.67
C ASP A 13 0.27 -1.65 -6.74
N LEU A 14 1.42 -2.23 -6.38
CA LEU A 14 2.22 -3.09 -7.24
C LEU A 14 1.38 -4.20 -7.87
N LEU A 15 0.69 -4.98 -7.03
CA LEU A 15 -0.11 -6.12 -7.47
C LEU A 15 -1.34 -5.70 -8.25
N GLY A 16 -1.96 -4.58 -7.86
CA GLY A 16 -3.04 -3.97 -8.63
C GLY A 16 -2.59 -3.54 -10.04
N LEU A 17 -1.39 -2.98 -10.18
CA LEU A 17 -0.81 -2.64 -11.47
C LEU A 17 -0.47 -3.87 -12.30
N ILE A 18 0.18 -4.87 -11.71
CA ILE A 18 0.50 -6.14 -12.37
C ILE A 18 -0.77 -6.81 -12.89
N GLY A 19 -1.83 -6.90 -12.09
CA GLY A 19 -3.10 -7.48 -12.52
C GLY A 19 -3.75 -6.72 -13.69
N ARG A 20 -3.61 -5.39 -13.76
CA ARG A 20 -4.06 -4.60 -14.92
C ARG A 20 -3.23 -4.87 -16.17
N LEU A 21 -1.93 -5.11 -16.02
CA LEU A 21 -1.02 -5.44 -17.12
C LEU A 21 -1.28 -6.85 -17.66
N GLN A 22 -1.45 -7.84 -16.77
CA GLN A 22 -1.82 -9.20 -17.16
C GLN A 22 -3.14 -9.25 -17.93
N LYS A 23 -4.17 -8.49 -17.50
CA LYS A 23 -5.44 -8.36 -18.23
C LYS A 23 -5.29 -7.80 -19.65
N LYS A 24 -4.19 -7.09 -19.92
CA LYS A 24 -3.85 -6.56 -21.25
C LYS A 24 -2.92 -7.50 -22.02
N GLY A 25 -2.63 -8.69 -21.51
CA GLY A 25 -1.69 -9.65 -22.11
C GLY A 25 -0.22 -9.23 -21.96
N VAL A 26 0.09 -8.31 -21.04
CA VAL A 26 1.46 -7.84 -20.82
C VAL A 26 2.14 -8.69 -19.75
N ALA A 27 3.25 -9.31 -20.11
CA ALA A 27 4.14 -9.99 -19.19
C ALA A 27 5.02 -8.98 -18.42
N VAL A 28 5.24 -9.26 -17.13
CA VAL A 28 6.09 -8.46 -16.25
C VAL A 28 7.19 -9.35 -15.68
N GLU A 29 8.42 -8.87 -15.81
CA GLU A 29 9.62 -9.46 -15.23
C GLU A 29 10.46 -8.39 -14.53
N PHE A 30 11.01 -8.73 -13.36
CA PHE A 30 11.95 -7.90 -12.62
C PHE A 30 13.36 -8.48 -12.70
N VAL A 31 14.31 -7.70 -13.22
CA VAL A 31 15.70 -8.12 -13.43
C VAL A 31 16.39 -8.48 -12.11
N ASP A 32 16.20 -7.67 -11.07
CA ASP A 32 16.81 -7.89 -9.77
C ASP A 32 16.04 -8.94 -8.95
N ASN A 33 14.80 -9.28 -9.33
CA ASN A 33 13.91 -10.21 -8.62
C ASN A 33 13.25 -11.20 -9.60
N PRO A 34 14.01 -12.11 -10.22
CA PRO A 34 13.49 -12.99 -11.28
C PRO A 34 12.41 -13.96 -10.79
N ALA A 35 12.38 -14.29 -9.49
CA ALA A 35 11.32 -15.08 -8.88
C ALA A 35 9.95 -14.38 -8.83
N LEU A 36 9.91 -13.05 -9.05
CA LEU A 36 8.68 -12.27 -9.15
C LEU A 36 8.43 -11.96 -10.61
N ASN A 37 7.61 -12.78 -11.26
CA ASN A 37 7.27 -12.59 -12.66
C ASN A 37 5.88 -13.13 -12.96
N THR A 38 5.30 -12.72 -14.08
CA THR A 38 3.97 -13.18 -14.53
C THR A 38 4.04 -14.20 -15.66
N VAL A 39 5.22 -14.76 -15.94
CA VAL A 39 5.48 -15.63 -17.10
C VAL A 39 5.59 -17.09 -16.68
N MET A 40 6.20 -17.32 -15.52
CA MET A 40 6.46 -18.63 -14.96
C MET A 40 5.43 -18.95 -13.86
N PRO A 41 4.94 -20.20 -13.76
CA PRO A 41 3.98 -20.59 -12.73
C PRO A 41 4.46 -20.31 -11.29
N GLN A 42 5.76 -20.48 -11.04
CA GLN A 42 6.36 -20.17 -9.74
C GLN A 42 6.31 -18.67 -9.41
N GLY A 43 6.48 -17.82 -10.43
CA GLY A 43 6.40 -16.37 -10.26
C GLY A 43 4.97 -15.91 -10.00
N GLU A 44 4.00 -16.48 -10.72
CA GLU A 44 2.59 -16.23 -10.50
C GLU A 44 2.13 -16.69 -9.10
N PHE A 45 2.60 -17.85 -8.66
CA PHE A 45 2.38 -18.33 -7.30
C PHE A 45 2.92 -17.34 -6.25
N MET A 46 4.15 -16.85 -6.43
CA MET A 46 4.75 -15.88 -5.52
C MET A 46 3.98 -14.56 -5.48
N LEU A 47 3.57 -14.04 -6.64
CA LEU A 47 2.73 -12.84 -6.75
C LEU A 47 1.36 -13.05 -6.05
N THR A 48 0.80 -14.25 -6.13
CA THR A 48 -0.44 -14.61 -5.45
C THR A 48 -0.28 -14.64 -3.94
N ILE A 49 0.82 -15.19 -3.42
CA ILE A 49 1.14 -15.13 -1.98
C ILE A 49 1.26 -13.67 -1.54
N LEU A 50 2.00 -12.85 -2.29
CA LEU A 50 2.13 -11.42 -1.98
C LEU A 50 0.77 -10.71 -1.98
N ALA A 51 -0.15 -11.11 -2.87
CA ALA A 51 -1.51 -10.58 -2.89
C ALA A 51 -2.31 -10.95 -1.65
N ALA A 52 -2.23 -12.20 -1.22
CA ALA A 52 -2.87 -12.65 0.01
C ALA A 52 -2.32 -11.91 1.23
N VAL A 53 -1.00 -11.72 1.31
CA VAL A 53 -0.35 -10.96 2.40
C VAL A 53 -0.80 -9.50 2.38
N ALA A 54 -0.80 -8.85 1.22
CA ALA A 54 -1.24 -7.46 1.10
C ALA A 54 -2.70 -7.26 1.53
N GLN A 55 -3.58 -8.23 1.24
CA GLN A 55 -4.97 -8.23 1.71
C GLN A 55 -5.06 -8.37 3.23
N LEU A 56 -4.30 -9.29 3.82
CA LEU A 56 -4.25 -9.49 5.27
C LEU A 56 -3.76 -8.23 6.01
N GLU A 57 -2.68 -7.62 5.53
CA GLU A 57 -2.14 -6.38 6.10
C GLU A 57 -3.17 -5.26 6.06
N ARG A 58 -3.87 -5.12 4.93
CA ARG A 58 -4.93 -4.11 4.78
C ARG A 58 -6.08 -4.33 5.75
N ALA A 59 -6.57 -5.56 5.88
CA ALA A 59 -7.61 -5.90 6.84
C ALA A 59 -7.17 -5.60 8.28
N THR A 60 -5.93 -5.92 8.62
CA THR A 60 -5.35 -5.65 9.95
C THR A 60 -5.27 -4.15 10.26
N VAL A 61 -4.89 -3.34 9.28
CA VAL A 61 -4.86 -1.88 9.41
C VAL A 61 -6.28 -1.33 9.60
N GLU A 62 -7.24 -1.80 8.81
CA GLU A 62 -8.64 -1.38 8.89
C GLU A 62 -9.26 -1.71 10.26
N GLU A 63 -8.98 -2.90 10.80
CA GLU A 63 -9.42 -3.30 12.14
C GLU A 63 -8.87 -2.38 13.23
N ARG A 64 -7.56 -2.09 13.19
CA ARG A 64 -6.90 -1.19 14.14
C ARG A 64 -7.49 0.22 14.07
N LEU A 65 -7.74 0.72 12.86
CA LEU A 65 -8.35 2.04 12.66
C LEU A 65 -9.77 2.09 13.22
N ALA A 66 -10.58 1.06 12.97
CA ALA A 66 -11.94 0.97 13.50
C ALA A 66 -11.95 1.00 15.04
N GLY A 67 -11.08 0.23 15.69
CA GLY A 67 -10.92 0.21 17.14
C GLY A 67 -10.48 1.57 17.71
N GLY A 68 -9.53 2.23 17.04
CA GLY A 68 -9.08 3.57 17.39
C GLY A 68 -10.19 4.62 17.28
N ILE A 69 -10.94 4.62 16.17
CA ILE A 69 -12.08 5.52 15.94
C ILE A 69 -13.17 5.29 17.00
N ALA A 70 -13.51 4.04 17.31
CA ALA A 70 -14.49 3.73 18.34
C ALA A 70 -14.07 4.26 19.71
N THR A 71 -12.78 4.12 20.06
CA THR A 71 -12.22 4.64 21.31
C THR A 71 -12.24 6.17 21.36
N ALA A 72 -11.85 6.82 20.26
CA ALA A 72 -11.87 8.28 20.15
C ALA A 72 -13.31 8.84 20.26
N ARG A 73 -14.28 8.19 19.61
CA ARG A 73 -15.71 8.54 19.71
C ARG A 73 -16.22 8.44 21.15
N ARG A 74 -15.86 7.38 21.89
CA ARG A 74 -16.22 7.25 23.33
C ARG A 74 -15.64 8.37 24.19
N ARG A 75 -14.48 8.93 23.80
CA ARG A 75 -13.84 10.08 24.47
C ARG A 75 -14.43 11.43 24.02
N GLY A 76 -15.48 11.45 23.21
CA GLY A 76 -16.10 12.67 22.71
C GLY A 76 -15.37 13.32 21.53
N CYS A 77 -14.35 12.68 20.97
CA CYS A 77 -13.65 13.21 19.79
C CYS A 77 -14.47 12.94 18.51
N THR A 78 -15.01 13.99 17.91
CA THR A 78 -15.75 13.94 16.65
C THR A 78 -14.85 14.36 15.48
N GLY A 79 -14.11 13.40 14.92
CA GLY A 79 -13.36 13.57 13.67
C GLY A 79 -11.85 13.38 13.81
N ALA A 80 -11.22 12.88 12.75
CA ALA A 80 -9.78 13.05 12.59
C ALA A 80 -9.53 14.56 12.49
N SER A 81 -8.81 15.14 13.46
CA SER A 81 -8.38 16.53 13.36
C SER A 81 -7.67 16.67 12.01
N ARG A 82 -8.26 17.43 11.09
CA ARG A 82 -7.69 17.68 9.77
C ARG A 82 -6.35 18.35 10.07
N ILE A 83 -5.25 17.65 9.82
CA ILE A 83 -3.93 18.23 9.98
C ILE A 83 -3.89 19.42 9.01
N SER A 84 -4.10 20.63 9.51
CA SER A 84 -4.02 21.83 8.69
C SER A 84 -2.54 22.04 8.37
N PRO A 85 -2.12 22.16 7.10
CA PRO A 85 -0.70 22.27 6.75
C PRO A 85 -0.04 23.61 7.13
N THR A 86 -0.64 24.42 8.00
CA THR A 86 -0.18 25.78 8.31
C THR A 86 -0.29 26.09 9.79
N ALA A 87 0.55 25.41 10.58
CA ALA A 87 1.06 25.94 11.84
C ALA A 87 2.59 26.05 11.72
N ARG A 88 3.06 26.85 10.75
CA ARG A 88 4.45 27.32 10.75
C ARG A 88 4.41 28.70 11.42
N SER A 89 4.99 28.73 12.62
CA SER A 89 5.22 29.86 13.52
C SER A 89 5.39 31.23 12.84
N SER A 90 4.76 32.25 13.43
CA SER A 90 4.95 33.67 13.12
C SER A 90 6.41 34.13 13.26
N PRO A 91 6.79 35.29 12.69
CA PRO A 91 8.16 35.79 12.74
C PRO A 91 8.52 36.15 14.19
N ARG A 92 9.74 35.83 14.60
CA ARG A 92 10.37 36.34 15.84
C ARG A 92 10.35 37.87 15.78
N ALA A 93 9.67 38.49 16.75
CA ALA A 93 9.86 39.90 17.06
C ALA A 93 11.29 40.14 17.53
N ASN A 94 11.94 41.16 16.96
CA ASN A 94 13.06 41.87 17.56
C ASN A 94 12.50 43.12 18.22
#